data_AF-A0A0B8WY47-F1
#
_entry.id   AF-A0A0B8WY47-F1
#
_cell.length_a   1.000
_cell.length_b   1.000
_cell.length_c   1.000
_cell.angle_alpha   90.00
_cell.angle_beta   90.00
_cell.angle_gamma   90.00
#
_symmetry.space_group_name_H-M   'P 1'
#
loop_
_entity.id
_entity.type
_entity.pdbx_description
1 polymer ?
#
loop_
_entity_poly.entity_id
_entity_poly.type
_entity_poly.pdbx_seq_one_letter_code
_entity_poly.pdbx_strand_id
1 'polypeptide(L)'
;MNIKSFATGIIFLLLSLSVQAQPPAPVSLNTVLSCEQEVGNPWYELGLIPFKNGSGYLLALVIHDDITQTSHLIRESFVYETKLQDSKNYENGKKTLRLTVTYDGARMDRGLLTWVDEKSSSLQLDLSCYTNGLLVYDRISQPQPRISVGN
;
A
#
# COMPACT_ATOMS: atom_id res chain seq x y z
N MET A 1 30.18 45.25 57.66
CA MET A 1 29.98 45.98 56.39
C MET A 1 30.41 45.09 55.22
N ASN A 2 29.51 44.93 54.26
CA ASN A 2 29.70 44.61 52.83
C ASN A 2 30.36 43.27 52.42
N ILE A 3 29.99 42.56 51.35
CA ILE A 3 28.76 42.29 50.56
C ILE A 3 29.26 41.41 49.38
N LYS A 4 28.58 40.27 49.12
CA LYS A 4 28.42 39.56 47.82
C LYS A 4 29.70 38.98 47.15
N SER A 5 29.68 37.90 46.37
CA SER A 5 28.59 37.26 45.62
C SER A 5 28.99 35.80 45.32
N PHE A 6 28.09 34.85 45.56
CA PHE A 6 28.19 33.48 45.04
C PHE A 6 27.69 33.48 43.59
N ALA A 7 28.52 33.04 42.65
CA ALA A 7 28.10 32.76 41.27
C ALA A 7 27.80 31.27 41.14
N THR A 8 26.52 30.94 41.23
CA THR A 8 25.97 29.60 41.03
C THR A 8 26.01 29.27 39.54
N GLY A 9 26.89 28.35 39.13
CA GLY A 9 26.94 27.83 37.77
C GLY A 9 25.73 26.94 37.49
N ILE A 10 24.84 27.38 36.61
CA ILE A 10 23.73 26.58 36.10
C ILE A 10 24.28 25.69 34.98
N ILE A 11 24.45 24.40 35.28
CA ILE A 11 24.69 23.37 34.28
C ILE A 11 23.36 23.08 33.59
N PHE A 12 23.17 23.62 32.39
CA PHE A 12 22.07 23.27 31.50
C PHE A 12 22.36 21.89 30.90
N LEU A 13 21.79 20.84 31.50
CA LEU A 13 21.72 19.50 30.92
C LEU A 13 20.75 19.55 29.73
N LEU A 14 21.29 19.66 28.52
CA LEU A 14 20.54 19.44 27.29
C LEU A 14 20.21 17.94 27.19
N LEU A 15 18.99 17.59 27.63
CA LEU A 15 18.37 16.30 27.34
C LEU A 15 18.18 16.19 25.83
N SER A 16 19.10 15.50 25.15
CA SER A 16 18.93 15.06 23.78
C SER A 16 17.84 13.99 23.74
N LEU A 17 16.58 14.43 23.60
CA LEU A 17 15.47 13.58 23.20
C LEU A 17 15.70 13.15 21.75
N SER A 18 16.40 12.04 21.57
CA SER A 18 16.36 11.29 20.32
C SER A 18 14.95 10.76 20.13
N VAL A 19 14.10 11.55 19.49
CA VAL A 19 12.85 11.06 18.92
C VAL A 19 13.22 10.12 17.79
N GLN A 20 13.41 8.83 18.10
CA GLN A 20 13.28 7.81 17.07
C GLN A 20 11.85 7.91 16.57
N ALA A 21 11.66 8.41 15.35
CA ALA A 21 10.39 8.35 14.67
C ALA A 21 10.01 6.86 14.61
N GLN A 22 9.09 6.46 15.49
CA GLN A 22 8.57 5.10 15.50
C GLN A 22 7.96 4.86 14.11
N PRO A 23 8.35 3.79 13.40
CA PRO A 23 7.83 3.55 12.07
C PRO A 23 6.29 3.55 12.13
N PRO A 24 5.62 4.15 11.13
CA PRO A 24 4.17 4.19 11.11
C PRO A 24 3.64 2.75 11.19
N ALA A 25 2.62 2.55 12.03
CA ALA A 25 2.00 1.25 12.18
C ALA A 25 1.39 0.78 10.83
N PRO A 26 1.38 -0.53 10.56
CA PRO A 26 0.76 -1.08 9.37
C PRO A 26 -0.73 -0.75 9.32
N VAL A 27 -1.24 -0.57 8.11
CA VAL A 27 -2.65 -0.34 7.81
C VAL A 27 -3.29 -1.68 7.43
N SER A 28 -4.44 -1.99 8.02
CA SER A 28 -5.24 -3.18 7.68
C SER A 28 -6.60 -2.78 7.13
N LEU A 29 -6.97 -3.31 5.96
CA LEU A 29 -8.23 -3.02 5.28
C LEU A 29 -8.96 -4.31 4.91
N ASN A 30 -10.25 -4.37 5.25
CA ASN A 30 -11.12 -5.45 4.78
C ASN A 30 -11.43 -5.28 3.29
N THR A 31 -11.31 -6.36 2.53
CA THR A 31 -11.57 -6.38 1.09
C THR A 31 -12.81 -7.22 0.79
N VAL A 32 -13.52 -6.90 -0.29
CA VAL A 32 -14.54 -7.81 -0.84
C VAL A 32 -13.90 -8.88 -1.72
N LEU A 33 -12.75 -8.56 -2.29
CA LEU A 33 -11.93 -9.42 -3.12
C LEU A 33 -10.47 -9.09 -2.82
N SER A 34 -9.68 -10.11 -2.58
CA SER A 34 -8.22 -10.02 -2.59
C SER A 34 -7.68 -10.96 -3.65
N CYS A 35 -6.55 -10.60 -4.26
CA CYS A 35 -5.87 -11.43 -5.23
C CYS A 35 -4.36 -11.37 -5.01
N GLU A 36 -3.67 -12.50 -5.08
CA GLU A 36 -2.23 -12.60 -4.83
C GLU A 36 -1.50 -13.29 -5.98
N GLN A 37 -0.27 -12.87 -6.24
CA GLN A 37 0.62 -13.57 -7.16
C GLN A 37 1.21 -14.81 -6.46
N GLU A 38 0.99 -16.00 -7.03
CA GLU A 38 1.43 -17.26 -6.40
C GLU A 38 2.95 -17.44 -6.35
N VAL A 39 3.68 -16.87 -7.32
CA VAL A 39 5.12 -17.12 -7.50
C VAL A 39 5.87 -15.82 -7.72
N GLY A 40 6.89 -15.58 -6.88
CA GLY A 40 7.80 -14.46 -6.99
C GLY A 40 8.27 -13.99 -5.62
N ASN A 41 9.42 -13.34 -5.56
CA ASN A 41 9.77 -12.48 -4.43
C ASN A 41 10.58 -11.29 -4.96
N PRO A 42 10.11 -10.04 -4.81
CA PRO A 42 8.83 -9.68 -4.19
C PRO A 42 7.60 -10.24 -4.94
N TRP A 43 6.47 -10.37 -4.24
CA TRP A 43 5.19 -10.77 -4.80
C TRP A 43 4.15 -9.65 -4.63
N TYR A 44 3.09 -9.67 -5.43
CA TYR A 44 2.06 -8.62 -5.43
C TYR A 44 0.73 -9.13 -4.84
N GLU A 45 0.12 -8.31 -3.99
CA GLU A 45 -1.26 -8.50 -3.51
C GLU A 45 -2.13 -7.31 -3.98
N LEU A 46 -3.37 -7.60 -4.30
CA LEU A 46 -4.40 -6.62 -4.63
C LEU A 46 -5.58 -6.78 -3.69
N GLY A 47 -6.15 -5.66 -3.26
CA GLY A 47 -7.41 -5.63 -2.52
C GLY A 47 -8.43 -4.70 -3.16
N LEU A 48 -9.66 -5.18 -3.34
CA LEU A 48 -10.82 -4.35 -3.64
C LEU A 48 -11.54 -3.98 -2.34
N ILE A 49 -11.42 -2.72 -1.94
CA ILE A 49 -12.11 -2.18 -0.76
C ILE A 49 -13.39 -1.48 -1.22
N PRO A 50 -14.58 -1.89 -0.75
CA PRO A 50 -15.82 -1.24 -1.10
C PRO A 50 -15.90 0.15 -0.46
N PHE A 51 -16.45 1.14 -1.17
CA PHE A 51 -16.74 2.43 -0.54
C PHE A 51 -17.88 2.30 0.47
N LYS A 52 -17.76 3.00 1.61
CA LYS A 52 -18.81 2.99 2.63
C LYS A 52 -20.17 3.50 2.12
N ASN A 53 -20.17 4.49 1.21
CA ASN A 53 -21.37 5.25 0.82
C ASN A 53 -21.56 5.41 -0.71
N GLY A 54 -21.21 4.43 -1.54
CA GLY A 54 -21.38 4.59 -2.99
C GLY A 54 -21.16 3.33 -3.82
N SER A 55 -21.31 3.47 -5.14
CA SER A 55 -20.97 2.43 -6.12
C SER A 55 -19.50 2.56 -6.54
N GLY A 56 -18.74 1.48 -6.40
CA GLY A 56 -17.33 1.42 -6.78
C GLY A 56 -16.43 0.90 -5.67
N TYR A 57 -15.16 0.76 -6.01
CA TYR A 57 -14.14 0.18 -5.14
C TYR A 57 -12.87 1.02 -5.19
N LEU A 58 -12.14 1.02 -4.08
CA LEU A 58 -10.72 1.33 -4.08
C LEU A 58 -9.97 0.04 -4.39
N LEU A 59 -9.19 0.03 -5.47
CA LEU A 59 -8.21 -1.01 -5.74
C LEU A 59 -6.88 -0.57 -5.16
N ALA A 60 -6.35 -1.32 -4.20
CA ALA A 60 -5.03 -1.15 -3.63
C ALA A 60 -4.11 -2.25 -4.18
N LEU A 61 -2.92 -1.88 -4.66
CA LEU A 61 -1.85 -2.78 -5.09
C LEU A 61 -0.70 -2.65 -4.09
N VAL A 62 -0.34 -3.77 -3.48
CA VAL A 62 0.72 -3.90 -2.47
C VAL A 62 1.80 -4.82 -3.02
N ILE A 63 3.05 -4.50 -2.71
CA ILE A 63 4.18 -5.38 -2.93
C ILE A 63 4.66 -5.92 -1.58
N HIS A 64 4.93 -7.21 -1.51
CA HIS A 64 5.45 -7.89 -0.34
C HIS A 64 6.84 -8.41 -0.66
N ASP A 65 7.78 -8.16 0.25
CA ASP A 65 9.15 -8.69 0.17
C ASP A 65 9.38 -9.61 1.37
N ASP A 66 9.49 -10.90 1.09
CA ASP A 66 9.66 -11.93 2.10
C ASP A 66 11.08 -11.92 2.71
N ILE A 67 12.07 -11.31 2.03
CA ILE A 67 13.44 -11.16 2.54
C ILE A 67 13.46 -10.07 3.60
N THR A 68 12.86 -8.91 3.32
CA THR A 68 12.83 -7.79 4.27
C THR A 68 11.66 -7.87 5.25
N GLN A 69 10.70 -8.77 5.01
CA GLN A 69 9.43 -8.87 5.74
C GLN A 69 8.65 -7.56 5.73
N THR A 70 8.70 -6.84 4.61
CA THR A 70 8.02 -5.55 4.47
C THR A 70 6.93 -5.62 3.42
N SER A 71 5.89 -4.81 3.60
CA SER A 71 4.75 -4.72 2.68
C SER A 71 4.47 -3.26 2.37
N HIS A 72 4.48 -2.90 1.10
CA HIS A 72 4.43 -1.51 0.68
C HIS A 72 3.31 -1.27 -0.32
N LEU A 73 2.55 -0.19 -0.09
CA LEU A 73 1.57 0.26 -1.07
C LEU A 73 2.29 0.79 -2.32
N ILE A 74 2.06 0.14 -3.46
CA ILE A 74 2.51 0.63 -4.76
C ILE A 74 1.54 1.70 -5.28
N ARG A 75 0.23 1.45 -5.16
CA ARG A 75 -0.81 2.30 -5.75
C ARG A 75 -2.17 2.08 -5.12
N GLU A 76 -2.95 3.15 -5.08
CA GLU A 76 -4.40 3.14 -4.85
C GLU A 76 -5.10 3.76 -6.07
N SER A 77 -6.20 3.16 -6.53
CA SER A 77 -6.98 3.70 -7.65
C SER A 77 -8.46 3.42 -7.49
N PHE A 78 -9.28 4.39 -7.86
CA PHE A 78 -10.73 4.21 -7.90
C PHE A 78 -11.11 3.44 -9.16
N VAL A 79 -11.86 2.36 -8.96
CA VAL A 79 -12.32 1.47 -10.02
C VAL A 79 -13.81 1.22 -9.91
N TYR A 80 -14.43 0.93 -11.05
CA TYR A 80 -15.84 0.57 -11.14
C TYR A 80 -15.97 -0.84 -11.70
N GLU A 81 -16.92 -1.60 -11.18
CA GLU A 81 -17.24 -2.92 -11.71
C GLU A 81 -17.99 -2.77 -13.03
N THR A 82 -17.54 -3.49 -14.03
CA THR A 82 -18.19 -3.66 -15.33
C THR A 82 -18.34 -5.16 -15.56
N LYS A 83 -19.53 -5.57 -16.03
CA LYS A 83 -19.87 -6.98 -16.19
C LYS A 83 -19.58 -7.44 -17.62
N LEU A 84 -18.75 -8.46 -17.77
CA LEU A 84 -18.74 -9.32 -18.95
C LEU A 84 -19.44 -10.64 -18.56
N GLN A 85 -19.95 -11.40 -19.54
CA GLN A 85 -20.82 -12.57 -19.28
C GLN A 85 -20.29 -13.47 -18.14
N ASP A 86 -19.04 -13.93 -18.27
CA ASP A 86 -18.43 -14.91 -17.37
C ASP A 86 -17.26 -14.33 -16.55
N SER A 87 -17.09 -13.01 -16.58
CA SER A 87 -16.01 -12.33 -15.85
C SER A 87 -16.44 -10.97 -15.29
N LYS A 88 -15.82 -10.61 -14.16
CA LYS A 88 -15.94 -9.27 -13.59
C LYS A 88 -14.70 -8.46 -13.93
N ASN A 89 -14.92 -7.25 -14.45
CA ASN A 89 -13.85 -6.31 -14.73
C ASN A 89 -13.95 -5.13 -13.79
N TYR A 90 -12.84 -4.76 -13.17
CA TYR A 90 -12.70 -3.58 -12.36
C TYR A 90 -11.74 -2.63 -13.08
N GLU A 91 -12.24 -1.48 -13.53
CA GLU A 91 -11.48 -0.56 -14.36
C GLU A 91 -11.55 0.86 -13.80
N ASN A 92 -10.43 1.58 -13.87
CA ASN A 92 -10.41 3.00 -13.53
C ASN A 92 -10.92 3.86 -14.72
N GLY A 93 -11.37 5.08 -14.45
CA GLY A 93 -11.94 5.95 -15.50
C GLY A 93 -10.99 6.29 -16.65
N LYS A 94 -9.67 6.12 -16.47
CA LYS A 94 -8.64 6.33 -17.50
C LYS A 94 -8.26 5.07 -18.28
N LYS A 95 -8.81 3.89 -17.92
CA LYS A 95 -8.49 2.58 -18.47
C LYS A 95 -7.01 2.18 -18.38
N THR A 96 -6.25 2.83 -17.49
CA THR A 96 -4.83 2.52 -17.25
C THR A 96 -4.66 1.37 -16.28
N LEU A 97 -5.70 1.04 -15.52
CA LEU A 97 -5.70 -0.08 -14.59
C LEU A 97 -6.96 -0.90 -14.81
N ARG A 98 -6.79 -2.18 -15.08
CA ARG A 98 -7.87 -3.16 -15.22
C ARG A 98 -7.51 -4.43 -14.44
N LEU A 99 -8.41 -4.85 -13.56
CA LEU A 99 -8.40 -6.18 -12.98
C LEU A 99 -9.55 -6.98 -13.60
N THR A 100 -9.23 -8.05 -14.31
CA THR A 100 -10.21 -9.01 -14.83
C THR A 100 -10.21 -10.23 -13.92
N VAL A 101 -11.38 -10.61 -13.41
CA VAL A 101 -11.55 -11.79 -12.55
C VAL A 101 -12.49 -12.75 -13.26
N THR A 102 -12.00 -13.96 -13.50
CA THR A 102 -12.74 -15.02 -14.20
C THR A 102 -13.30 -16.02 -13.21
N TYR A 103 -14.53 -16.46 -13.44
CA TYR A 103 -15.21 -17.45 -12.63
C TYR A 103 -15.16 -18.81 -13.33
N ASP A 104 -14.79 -19.86 -12.62
CA ASP A 104 -14.72 -21.23 -13.17
C ASP A 104 -16.04 -22.02 -13.05
N GLY A 105 -17.09 -21.37 -12.54
CA GLY A 105 -18.41 -21.96 -12.29
C GLY A 105 -18.72 -22.22 -10.82
N ALA A 106 -17.73 -22.22 -9.92
CA ALA A 106 -17.95 -22.35 -8.49
C ALA A 106 -17.12 -21.37 -7.63
N ARG A 107 -15.98 -20.89 -8.13
CA ARG A 107 -15.06 -20.04 -7.36
C ARG A 107 -14.41 -18.95 -8.21
N MET A 108 -13.97 -17.88 -7.54
CA MET A 108 -13.19 -16.79 -8.15
C MET A 108 -11.72 -17.19 -8.12
N ASP A 109 -11.28 -18.08 -9.02
CA ASP A 109 -9.97 -18.68 -8.85
C ASP A 109 -8.84 -17.90 -9.51
N ARG A 110 -9.13 -17.06 -10.53
CA ARG A 110 -8.09 -16.37 -11.29
C ARG A 110 -8.40 -14.90 -11.57
N GLY A 111 -7.40 -14.06 -11.34
CA GLY A 111 -7.34 -12.67 -11.72
C GLY A 111 -6.22 -12.40 -12.71
N LEU A 112 -6.46 -11.48 -13.63
CA LEU A 112 -5.44 -10.89 -14.48
C LEU A 112 -5.41 -9.38 -14.21
N LEU A 113 -4.33 -8.90 -13.60
CA LEU A 113 -4.07 -7.46 -13.50
C LEU A 113 -3.38 -7.00 -14.78
N THR A 114 -3.99 -6.04 -15.46
CA THR A 114 -3.33 -5.26 -16.53
C THR A 114 -3.18 -3.83 -16.06
N TRP A 115 -1.93 -3.37 -15.94
CA TRP A 115 -1.59 -1.98 -15.67
C TRP A 115 -0.83 -1.41 -16.86
N VAL A 116 -1.36 -0.36 -17.47
CA VAL A 116 -0.72 0.42 -18.54
C VAL A 116 -0.25 1.73 -17.94
N ASP A 117 1.06 1.98 -17.96
CA ASP A 117 1.60 3.26 -17.53
C ASP A 117 1.46 4.34 -18.63
N GLU A 118 1.79 5.59 -18.29
CA GLU A 118 1.73 6.72 -19.23
C GLU A 118 2.71 6.60 -20.41
N LYS A 119 3.67 5.66 -20.33
CA LYS A 119 4.66 5.37 -21.38
C LYS A 119 4.26 4.16 -22.23
N SER A 120 3.02 3.66 -22.10
CA SER A 120 2.51 2.47 -22.79
C SER A 120 3.25 1.18 -22.45
N SER A 121 4.00 1.14 -21.35
CA SER A 121 4.49 -0.12 -20.79
C SER A 121 3.36 -0.80 -20.03
N SER A 122 3.17 -2.10 -20.26
CA SER A 122 2.12 -2.89 -19.64
C SER A 122 2.71 -3.91 -18.67
N LEU A 123 2.30 -3.85 -17.41
CA LEU A 123 2.48 -4.95 -16.45
C LEU A 123 1.26 -5.87 -16.52
N GLN A 124 1.51 -7.16 -16.70
CA GLN A 124 0.49 -8.21 -16.61
C GLN A 124 0.88 -9.20 -15.52
N LEU A 125 -0.04 -9.44 -14.59
CA LEU A 125 0.15 -10.40 -13.50
C LEU A 125 -1.04 -11.36 -13.46
N ASP A 126 -0.73 -12.66 -13.51
CA ASP A 126 -1.67 -13.71 -13.17
C ASP A 126 -1.73 -13.86 -11.65
N LEU A 127 -2.96 -13.94 -11.14
CA LEU A 127 -3.25 -13.86 -9.71
C LEU A 127 -4.27 -14.93 -9.33
N SER A 128 -4.18 -15.40 -8.10
CA SER A 128 -5.20 -16.23 -7.47
C SER A 128 -6.07 -15.35 -6.58
N CYS A 129 -7.39 -15.40 -6.77
CA CYS A 129 -8.32 -14.50 -6.10
C CYS A 129 -9.15 -15.21 -5.05
N TYR A 130 -9.62 -14.46 -4.06
CA TYR A 130 -10.45 -14.97 -2.97
C TYR A 130 -11.37 -13.86 -2.46
N THR A 131 -12.59 -14.23 -2.08
CA THR A 131 -13.56 -13.29 -1.51
C THR A 131 -13.28 -13.04 -0.03
N ASN A 132 -13.58 -11.83 0.45
CA ASN A 132 -13.50 -11.44 1.86
C ASN A 132 -12.09 -11.60 2.45
N GLY A 133 -11.12 -10.88 1.90
CA GLY A 133 -9.74 -10.86 2.38
C GLY A 133 -9.45 -9.73 3.35
N LEU A 134 -8.21 -9.73 3.84
CA LEU A 134 -7.62 -8.65 4.63
C LEU A 134 -6.33 -8.23 3.93
N LEU A 135 -6.25 -6.96 3.53
CA LEU A 135 -5.03 -6.39 2.96
C LEU A 135 -4.27 -5.64 4.06
N VAL A 136 -2.99 -5.98 4.27
CA VAL A 136 -2.15 -5.36 5.29
C VAL A 136 -0.88 -4.78 4.65
N TYR A 137 -0.62 -3.50 4.88
CA TYR A 137 0.54 -2.81 4.29
C TYR A 137 0.99 -1.60 5.08
N ASP A 138 2.26 -1.24 4.94
CA ASP A 138 2.79 0.00 5.49
C ASP A 138 2.49 1.16 4.54
N ARG A 139 1.83 2.19 5.06
CA ARG A 139 1.81 3.51 4.41
C ARG A 139 3.15 4.17 4.71
N ILE A 140 4.17 3.90 3.89
CA ILE A 140 5.36 4.76 3.88
C ILE A 140 4.87 6.15 3.46
N SER A 141 4.67 7.01 4.45
CA SER A 141 4.23 8.38 4.28
C SER A 141 5.33 9.16 3.58
N GLN A 142 5.28 9.14 2.25
CA GLN A 142 6.24 9.75 1.33
C GLN A 142 7.65 9.10 1.39
N PRO A 143 8.34 8.97 0.24
CA PRO A 143 9.78 8.75 0.28
C PRO A 143 10.38 9.87 1.12
N GLN A 144 10.99 9.55 2.26
CA GLN A 144 11.83 10.53 2.94
C GLN A 144 12.86 10.96 1.89
N PRO A 145 12.98 12.27 1.58
CA PRO A 145 14.11 12.71 0.80
C PRO A 145 15.35 12.18 1.51
N ARG A 146 16.21 11.46 0.80
CA ARG A 146 17.54 11.16 1.31
C ARG A 146 18.11 12.52 1.68
N ILE A 147 18.18 12.81 2.97
CA ILE A 147 18.97 13.93 3.45
C ILE A 147 20.36 13.63 2.94
N SER A 148 20.79 14.37 1.92
CA SER A 148 22.18 14.42 1.52
C SER A 148 22.90 15.03 2.69
N VAL A 149 23.39 14.19 3.60
CA VAL A 149 24.44 14.60 4.53
C VAL A 149 25.65 14.89 3.65
N GLY A 150 25.97 16.17 3.54
CA GLY A 150 26.87 16.70 2.53
C GLY A 150 28.32 16.23 2.66
N ASN A 151 29.07 16.57 1.62
CA ASN A 151 30.39 17.18 1.72
C ASN A 151 30.44 18.33 0.71
#